data_AF-A0A0F2RL68-F1
#
_entry.id   AF-A0A0F2RL68-F1
#
_cell.length_a   1.000
_cell.length_b   1.000
_cell.length_c   1.000
_cell.angle_alpha   90.00
_cell.angle_beta   90.00
_cell.angle_gamma   90.00
#
_symmetry.space_group_name_H-M   'P 1'
#
loop_
_entity.id
_entity.type
_entity.pdbx_description
1 polymer ?
#
loop_
_entity_poly.entity_id
_entity_poly.type
_entity_poly.pdbx_seq_one_letter_code
_entity_poly.pdbx_strand_id
1 'polypeptide(L)'
;MFVLYLFPSPGYPGPMDDIPLRTGAHRGAVSNAVGRFEAQEREAFDDGWGSAWDEDLPPPRTTVQDDSTRSILARNDSPDLPFDRSINPYRGCEHGCIYCFARPTHAFLGLSPGLDFETRLFAKPDAPALLDKELSRKGYVCRPIAIGTNTDPYQPVERQRRIMRGVLEVLAAWKHPVAITTKSGLVARDADILGPMAAQGLASVALSVTTLDRDLARSLEPRASPPLARLKALRALADAGVPVAVMVAPVIPGLTDHELESILEAAHDHGARAAEFIVLRLPGEVADLFAEWLEARHPRRAGKVLSLVRQIRGGALYDSRFGDRMSGQGPLAQVLAQRFAGATRRLGMTPARWTLRNDLFSRPPRAGDQMALF
;
A
#
# COMPACT_ATOMS: atom_id res chain seq x y z
N MET A 1 -0.15 -22.21 -42.45
CA MET A 1 -0.99 -23.30 -41.95
C MET A 1 -1.84 -22.73 -40.82
N PHE A 2 -3.13 -22.51 -41.12
CA PHE A 2 -4.22 -21.90 -40.33
C PHE A 2 -3.88 -20.83 -39.27
N VAL A 3 -4.00 -19.56 -39.67
CA VAL A 3 -4.30 -18.43 -38.78
C VAL A 3 -5.78 -18.52 -38.41
N LEU A 4 -6.09 -18.76 -37.14
CA LEU A 4 -7.47 -18.76 -36.65
C LEU A 4 -7.87 -17.31 -36.32
N TYR A 5 -8.60 -16.66 -37.21
CA TYR A 5 -9.33 -15.43 -36.90
C TYR A 5 -10.55 -15.79 -36.04
N LEU A 6 -10.49 -15.47 -34.74
CA LEU A 6 -11.66 -15.45 -33.88
C LEU A 6 -12.35 -14.09 -34.01
N PHE A 7 -13.43 -14.03 -34.80
CA PHE A 7 -14.34 -12.89 -34.78
C PHE A 7 -15.02 -12.81 -33.40
N PRO A 8 -15.13 -11.63 -32.77
CA PRO A 8 -15.82 -11.50 -31.50
C PRO A 8 -17.34 -11.64 -31.71
N SER A 9 -17.98 -12.50 -30.90
CA SER A 9 -19.43 -12.46 -30.71
C SER A 9 -19.86 -11.11 -30.15
N PRO A 10 -21.02 -10.56 -30.57
CA PRO A 10 -21.52 -9.29 -30.04
C PRO A 10 -22.02 -9.53 -28.61
N GLY A 11 -21.21 -9.16 -27.61
CA GLY A 11 -21.59 -9.26 -26.19
C GLY A 11 -20.45 -9.39 -25.18
N TYR A 12 -19.21 -9.62 -25.61
CA TYR A 12 -18.02 -9.60 -24.76
C TYR A 12 -16.99 -8.62 -25.35
N PRO A 13 -16.47 -7.63 -24.61
CA PRO A 13 -15.26 -6.95 -25.04
C PRO A 13 -14.12 -7.99 -25.03
N GLY A 14 -13.71 -8.44 -26.22
CA GLY A 14 -12.54 -9.29 -26.38
C GLY A 14 -11.26 -8.56 -25.96
N PRO A 15 -10.16 -9.30 -25.68
CA PRO A 15 -8.90 -8.73 -25.20
C PRO A 15 -8.16 -8.06 -26.36
N MET A 16 -8.56 -6.83 -26.68
CA MET A 16 -7.95 -5.97 -27.70
C MET A 16 -7.41 -4.67 -27.06
N ASP A 17 -6.94 -4.74 -25.81
CA ASP A 17 -6.39 -3.60 -25.06
C ASP A 17 -4.85 -3.64 -24.92
N ASP A 18 -4.14 -4.50 -25.67
CA ASP A 18 -2.67 -4.58 -25.66
C ASP A 18 -2.06 -3.64 -26.70
N ILE A 19 -2.44 -2.37 -26.65
CA ILE A 19 -1.69 -1.29 -27.30
C ILE A 19 -0.37 -1.14 -26.53
N PRO A 20 0.80 -0.93 -27.16
CA PRO A 20 2.02 -0.54 -26.45
C PRO A 20 1.74 0.66 -25.54
N LEU A 21 1.59 0.40 -24.24
CA LEU A 21 1.19 1.41 -23.29
C LEU A 21 2.40 2.28 -23.03
N ARG A 22 2.37 3.54 -23.51
CA ARG A 22 3.28 4.56 -22.98
C ARG A 22 3.09 4.60 -21.47
N THR A 23 4.10 4.20 -20.73
CA THR A 23 4.19 4.44 -19.30
C THR A 23 4.50 5.92 -19.10
N GLY A 24 3.45 6.73 -19.26
CA GLY A 24 3.55 8.18 -19.08
C GLY A 24 4.12 8.53 -17.71
N ALA A 25 4.56 9.77 -17.54
CA ALA A 25 5.18 10.30 -16.31
C ALA A 25 4.33 10.20 -15.02
N HIS A 26 3.14 9.61 -15.10
CA HIS A 26 2.15 9.43 -14.03
C HIS A 26 1.96 7.97 -13.60
N ARG A 27 2.80 7.05 -14.12
CA ARG A 27 2.79 5.62 -13.81
C ARG A 27 4.12 5.18 -13.20
N GLY A 28 4.04 4.19 -12.32
CA GLY A 28 5.20 3.70 -11.58
C GLY A 28 5.97 2.66 -12.36
N ALA A 29 5.26 1.63 -12.84
CA ALA A 29 5.82 0.62 -13.71
C ALA A 29 6.16 1.22 -15.08
N VAL A 30 7.30 0.78 -15.64
CA VAL A 30 7.76 1.18 -16.99
C VAL A 30 7.31 0.17 -18.05
N SER A 31 7.11 -1.10 -17.65
CA SER A 31 6.61 -2.19 -18.48
C SER A 31 5.31 -2.82 -17.96
N ASN A 32 4.71 -3.68 -18.79
CA ASN A 32 3.52 -4.48 -18.47
C ASN A 32 3.72 -5.97 -18.78
N ALA A 33 4.88 -6.52 -18.42
CA ALA A 33 5.19 -7.93 -18.66
C ALA A 33 4.15 -8.87 -18.03
N VAL A 34 3.86 -10.00 -18.69
CA VAL A 34 2.87 -10.97 -18.19
C VAL A 34 3.27 -11.54 -16.83
N GLY A 35 2.27 -11.95 -16.05
CA GLY A 35 2.50 -12.51 -14.72
C GLY A 35 3.17 -13.89 -14.77
N ARG A 36 3.92 -14.26 -13.73
CA ARG A 36 4.66 -15.53 -13.60
C ARG A 36 3.86 -16.84 -13.75
N PHE A 37 2.53 -16.77 -13.76
CA PHE A 37 1.64 -17.93 -13.90
C PHE A 37 1.04 -18.05 -15.30
N GLU A 38 1.29 -17.09 -16.17
CA GLU A 38 0.82 -17.13 -17.55
C GLU A 38 1.66 -18.11 -18.37
N ALA A 39 0.99 -18.95 -19.16
CA ALA A 39 1.66 -19.92 -20.03
C ALA A 39 2.18 -19.30 -21.34
N GLN A 40 1.73 -18.08 -21.65
CA GLN A 40 2.03 -17.37 -22.88
C GLN A 40 2.52 -15.97 -22.56
N GLU A 41 3.60 -15.56 -23.22
CA GLU A 41 4.08 -14.19 -23.23
C GLU A 41 3.53 -13.45 -24.45
N ARG A 42 3.36 -12.14 -24.31
CA ARG A 42 2.93 -11.26 -25.38
C ARG A 42 3.98 -10.18 -25.54
N GLU A 43 4.51 -10.05 -26.75
CA GLU A 43 5.47 -9.01 -27.12
C GLU A 43 4.82 -8.13 -28.19
N ALA A 44 4.80 -6.82 -27.94
CA ALA A 44 4.43 -5.87 -28.98
C ALA A 44 5.60 -5.73 -29.96
N PHE A 45 5.34 -5.93 -31.25
CA PHE A 45 6.33 -5.75 -32.30
C PHE A 45 5.81 -4.78 -33.36
N ASP A 46 6.70 -4.03 -34.00
CA ASP A 46 6.35 -3.18 -35.14
C ASP A 46 6.15 -4.07 -36.37
N ASP A 47 4.93 -4.09 -36.91
CA ASP A 47 4.61 -4.81 -38.13
C ASP A 47 4.87 -3.98 -39.41
N GLY A 48 5.40 -2.76 -39.26
CA GLY A 48 5.74 -1.86 -40.36
C GLY A 48 4.55 -1.06 -40.91
N TRP A 49 3.36 -1.20 -40.32
CA TRP A 49 2.14 -0.50 -40.74
C TRP A 49 1.82 0.77 -39.93
N GLY A 50 2.77 1.28 -39.14
CA GLY A 50 2.63 2.52 -38.38
C GLY A 50 1.60 2.41 -37.25
N SER A 51 1.98 2.86 -36.05
CA SER A 51 1.17 3.18 -34.84
C SER A 51 1.59 2.48 -33.54
N ALA A 52 2.43 1.44 -33.58
CA ALA A 52 2.93 0.80 -32.35
C ALA A 52 3.86 1.72 -31.53
N TRP A 53 4.37 2.79 -32.13
CA TRP A 53 5.31 3.73 -31.50
C TRP A 53 4.89 5.19 -31.64
N ASP A 54 3.66 5.45 -32.10
CA ASP A 54 3.16 6.81 -32.28
C ASP A 54 3.16 7.58 -30.96
N GLU A 55 3.62 8.82 -31.00
CA GLU A 55 3.80 9.64 -29.80
C GLU A 55 2.47 10.04 -29.13
N ASP A 56 1.36 9.89 -29.86
CA ASP A 56 0.01 10.36 -29.54
C ASP A 56 -0.89 9.32 -28.83
N LEU A 57 -0.35 8.17 -28.41
CA LEU A 57 -1.13 7.18 -27.66
C LEU A 57 -1.60 7.76 -26.30
N PRO A 58 -2.90 7.66 -25.96
CA PRO A 58 -3.41 8.20 -24.71
C PRO A 58 -2.84 7.44 -23.51
N PRO A 59 -2.61 8.12 -22.36
CA PRO A 59 -2.10 7.45 -21.18
C PRO A 59 -3.08 6.36 -20.71
N PRO A 60 -2.56 5.23 -20.18
CA PRO A 60 -3.39 4.12 -19.72
C PRO A 60 -4.38 4.61 -18.66
N ARG A 61 -5.66 4.35 -18.88
CA ARG A 61 -6.73 4.71 -17.94
C ARG A 61 -6.79 3.68 -16.82
N THR A 62 -7.09 4.15 -15.61
CA THR A 62 -7.40 3.24 -14.50
C THR A 62 -8.86 2.80 -14.61
N THR A 63 -9.07 1.48 -14.60
CA THR A 63 -10.36 0.81 -14.51
C THR A 63 -10.54 0.21 -13.13
N VAL A 64 -11.77 0.25 -12.62
CA VAL A 64 -12.10 -0.28 -11.29
C VAL A 64 -13.35 -1.14 -11.42
N GLN A 65 -13.21 -2.45 -11.20
CA GLN A 65 -14.31 -3.41 -11.22
C GLN A 65 -14.79 -3.70 -9.80
N ASP A 66 -16.06 -4.03 -9.64
CA ASP A 66 -16.60 -4.42 -8.34
C ASP A 66 -16.34 -5.93 -8.12
N ASP A 67 -15.65 -6.25 -7.03
CA ASP A 67 -15.26 -7.58 -6.61
C ASP A 67 -16.39 -8.26 -5.84
N SER A 68 -16.78 -9.47 -6.25
CA SER A 68 -17.80 -10.31 -5.60
C SER A 68 -17.27 -11.07 -4.38
N THR A 69 -16.45 -10.40 -3.58
CA THR A 69 -15.78 -10.98 -2.39
C THR A 69 -16.83 -11.49 -1.38
N ARG A 70 -16.62 -12.69 -0.86
CA ARG A 70 -17.52 -13.32 0.14
C ARG A 70 -17.05 -13.17 1.59
N SER A 71 -15.80 -12.78 1.81
CA SER A 71 -15.20 -12.54 3.14
C SER A 71 -14.21 -11.38 3.09
N ILE A 72 -14.27 -10.49 4.08
CA ILE A 72 -13.45 -9.27 4.09
C ILE A 72 -12.19 -9.35 4.97
N LEU A 73 -12.21 -10.21 5.99
CA LEU A 73 -11.05 -10.44 6.86
C LEU A 73 -10.07 -11.45 6.23
N ALA A 74 -8.84 -11.01 6.02
CA ALA A 74 -7.70 -11.88 5.73
C ALA A 74 -6.93 -12.17 7.03
N ARG A 75 -6.40 -13.39 7.18
CA ARG A 75 -5.58 -13.80 8.32
C ARG A 75 -4.15 -14.13 7.91
N ASN A 76 -3.23 -13.99 8.86
CA ASN A 76 -1.83 -14.40 8.71
C ASN A 76 -1.27 -14.86 10.06
N ASP A 77 -0.18 -15.63 10.00
CA ASP A 77 0.57 -16.18 11.13
C ASP A 77 2.03 -15.70 11.12
N SER A 78 2.31 -14.57 10.46
CA SER A 78 3.67 -14.11 10.26
C SER A 78 4.30 -13.59 11.56
N PRO A 79 5.48 -14.08 11.95
CA PRO A 79 6.14 -13.64 13.20
C PRO A 79 6.66 -12.19 13.14
N ASP A 80 6.78 -11.62 11.94
CA ASP A 80 7.26 -10.24 11.76
C ASP A 80 6.16 -9.19 11.87
N LEU A 81 4.89 -9.60 11.87
CA LEU A 81 3.76 -8.68 11.87
C LEU A 81 3.13 -8.62 13.26
N PRO A 82 2.81 -7.42 13.79
CA PRO A 82 2.18 -7.29 15.11
C PRO A 82 0.67 -7.59 15.09
N PHE A 83 0.15 -8.16 14.00
CA PHE A 83 -1.28 -8.40 13.79
C PHE A 83 -1.53 -9.73 13.06
N ASP A 84 -2.64 -10.39 13.40
CA ASP A 84 -3.06 -11.67 12.81
C ASP A 84 -4.15 -11.50 11.73
N ARG A 85 -4.73 -10.30 11.59
CA ARG A 85 -5.85 -10.04 10.69
C ARG A 85 -5.80 -8.67 10.04
N SER A 86 -6.31 -8.59 8.81
CA SER A 86 -6.37 -7.35 8.06
C SER A 86 -7.57 -7.26 7.14
N ILE A 87 -7.87 -6.04 6.70
CA ILE A 87 -8.84 -5.76 5.64
C ILE A 87 -8.14 -4.98 4.53
N ASN A 88 -8.35 -5.43 3.30
CA ASN A 88 -7.97 -4.69 2.09
C ASN A 88 -9.26 -4.39 1.31
N PRO A 89 -9.74 -3.13 1.34
CA PRO A 89 -10.95 -2.71 0.63
C PRO A 89 -10.83 -2.79 -0.90
N TYR A 90 -9.59 -2.88 -1.40
CA TYR A 90 -9.25 -2.90 -2.81
C TYR A 90 -8.22 -3.99 -3.13
N ARG A 91 -8.19 -4.45 -4.38
CA ARG A 91 -7.07 -5.19 -4.97
C ARG A 91 -6.40 -4.32 -6.05
N GLY A 92 -5.08 -4.32 -6.03
CA GLY A 92 -4.27 -3.35 -6.78
C GLY A 92 -4.24 -1.98 -6.09
N CYS A 93 -3.37 -1.08 -6.56
CA CYS A 93 -3.26 0.24 -5.96
C CYS A 93 -2.93 1.33 -6.99
N GLU A 94 -3.78 2.35 -7.10
CA GLU A 94 -3.58 3.49 -8.00
C GLU A 94 -2.32 4.28 -7.68
N HIS A 95 -1.82 4.23 -6.43
CA HIS A 95 -0.60 4.95 -6.04
C HIS A 95 0.58 4.63 -6.95
N GLY A 96 0.63 3.41 -7.51
CA GLY A 96 1.65 3.00 -8.47
C GLY A 96 3.06 3.02 -7.88
N CYS A 97 3.24 2.75 -6.58
CA CYS A 97 4.59 2.72 -6.01
C CYS A 97 5.41 1.63 -6.71
N ILE A 98 6.51 1.97 -7.36
CA ILE A 98 7.28 1.01 -8.16
C ILE A 98 7.85 -0.13 -7.31
N TYR A 99 8.25 0.17 -6.08
CA TYR A 99 8.79 -0.78 -5.10
C TYR A 99 7.73 -1.59 -4.33
N CYS A 100 6.45 -1.51 -4.72
CA CYS A 100 5.35 -2.08 -3.94
C CYS A 100 5.44 -3.62 -3.90
N PHE A 101 5.68 -4.18 -2.70
CA PHE A 101 5.75 -5.63 -2.50
C PHE A 101 4.45 -6.39 -2.81
N ALA A 102 3.33 -5.68 -2.98
CA ALA A 102 2.03 -6.26 -3.30
C ALA A 102 1.78 -6.42 -4.81
N ARG A 103 2.61 -5.83 -5.68
CA ARG A 103 2.53 -6.02 -7.14
C ARG A 103 2.41 -7.49 -7.56
N PRO A 104 3.18 -8.44 -6.98
CA PRO A 104 3.08 -9.86 -7.31
C PRO A 104 1.72 -10.50 -7.06
N THR A 105 0.80 -9.83 -6.35
CA THR A 105 -0.56 -10.34 -6.11
C THR A 105 -1.43 -10.32 -7.37
N HIS A 106 -1.14 -9.43 -8.32
CA HIS A 106 -1.87 -9.37 -9.60
C HIS A 106 -1.60 -10.57 -10.49
N ALA A 107 -0.43 -11.20 -10.38
CA ALA A 107 -0.13 -12.43 -11.12
C ALA A 107 -1.14 -13.55 -10.79
N PHE A 108 -1.67 -13.63 -9.55
CA PHE A 108 -2.69 -14.62 -9.20
C PHE A 108 -4.06 -14.35 -9.83
N LEU A 109 -4.25 -13.16 -10.43
CA LEU A 109 -5.47 -12.77 -11.14
C LEU A 109 -5.31 -12.89 -12.66
N GLY A 110 -4.17 -13.44 -13.13
CA GLY A 110 -3.79 -13.45 -14.54
C GLY A 110 -3.53 -12.05 -15.10
N LEU A 111 -3.08 -11.12 -14.24
CA LEU A 111 -2.77 -9.75 -14.59
C LEU A 111 -1.28 -9.45 -14.37
N SER A 112 -0.76 -8.47 -15.08
CA SER A 112 0.63 -8.04 -14.90
C SER A 112 0.87 -7.42 -13.51
N PRO A 113 1.95 -7.81 -12.80
CA PRO A 113 2.46 -7.08 -11.63
C PRO A 113 2.98 -5.67 -11.96
N GLY A 114 3.22 -5.38 -13.24
CA GLY A 114 3.65 -4.08 -13.76
C GLY A 114 2.49 -3.08 -13.79
N LEU A 115 2.09 -2.67 -14.99
CA LEU A 115 1.14 -1.58 -15.17
C LEU A 115 -0.30 -1.98 -14.75
N ASP A 116 -0.73 -3.23 -14.97
CA ASP A 116 -2.06 -3.69 -14.56
C ASP A 116 -2.30 -3.56 -13.05
N PHE A 117 -1.26 -3.69 -12.21
CA PHE A 117 -1.39 -3.48 -10.76
C PHE A 117 -1.93 -2.09 -10.37
N GLU A 118 -1.63 -1.07 -11.17
CA GLU A 118 -1.98 0.33 -10.91
C GLU A 118 -3.05 0.89 -11.88
N THR A 119 -3.45 0.10 -12.88
CA THR A 119 -4.49 0.46 -13.86
C THR A 119 -5.71 -0.45 -13.83
N ARG A 120 -5.61 -1.71 -13.36
CA ARG A 120 -6.73 -2.66 -13.30
C ARG A 120 -7.00 -3.04 -11.85
N LEU A 121 -7.97 -2.35 -11.25
CA LEU A 121 -8.28 -2.46 -9.83
C LEU A 121 -9.61 -3.14 -9.58
N PHE A 122 -9.74 -3.66 -8.37
CA PHE A 122 -10.97 -4.27 -7.90
C PHE A 122 -11.38 -3.64 -6.57
N ALA A 123 -12.58 -3.08 -6.49
CA ALA A 123 -13.16 -2.50 -5.29
C ALA A 123 -14.11 -3.51 -4.62
N LYS A 124 -14.15 -3.54 -3.29
CA LYS A 124 -15.05 -4.42 -2.52
C LYS A 124 -16.18 -3.59 -1.89
N PRO A 125 -17.22 -3.19 -2.64
CA PRO A 125 -18.27 -2.31 -2.12
C PRO A 125 -18.99 -2.89 -0.90
N ASP A 126 -19.14 -4.22 -0.85
CA ASP A 126 -19.79 -4.92 0.26
C ASP A 126 -18.91 -5.07 1.51
N ALA A 127 -17.67 -4.53 1.52
CA ALA A 127 -16.75 -4.67 2.65
C ALA A 127 -17.35 -4.27 4.01
N PRO A 128 -18.11 -3.16 4.16
CA PRO A 128 -18.76 -2.82 5.43
C PRO A 128 -19.80 -3.88 5.86
N ALA A 129 -20.66 -4.33 4.95
CA ALA A 129 -21.71 -5.31 5.23
C ALA A 129 -21.12 -6.69 5.58
N LEU A 130 -20.08 -7.11 4.86
CA LEU A 130 -19.35 -8.34 5.15
C LEU A 130 -18.64 -8.27 6.51
N LEU A 131 -18.13 -7.09 6.88
CA LEU A 131 -17.50 -6.88 8.18
C LEU A 131 -18.51 -6.97 9.31
N ASP A 132 -19.65 -6.28 9.22
CA ASP A 132 -20.72 -6.36 10.24
C ASP A 132 -21.18 -7.81 10.45
N LYS A 133 -21.36 -8.55 9.36
CA LYS A 133 -21.71 -9.98 9.40
C LYS A 133 -20.64 -10.83 10.09
N GLU A 134 -19.37 -10.55 9.83
CA GLU A 134 -18.24 -11.27 10.43
C GLU A 134 -18.13 -11.00 11.94
N LEU A 135 -18.24 -9.73 12.35
CA LEU A 135 -18.21 -9.32 13.77
C LEU A 135 -19.41 -9.87 14.56
N SER A 136 -20.53 -10.15 13.89
CA SER A 136 -21.73 -10.74 14.48
C SER A 136 -21.63 -12.25 14.75
N ARG A 137 -20.56 -12.93 14.32
CA ARG A 137 -20.45 -14.39 14.48
C ARG A 137 -20.30 -14.77 15.96
N LYS A 138 -21.02 -15.82 16.36
CA LYS A 138 -20.85 -16.43 17.68
C LYS A 138 -19.40 -16.90 17.84
N GLY A 139 -18.74 -16.48 18.92
CA GLY A 139 -17.35 -16.83 19.19
C GLY A 139 -16.32 -15.95 18.47
N TYR A 140 -16.73 -14.83 17.84
CA TYR A 140 -15.77 -13.85 17.36
C TYR A 140 -14.90 -13.30 18.50
N VAL A 141 -13.58 -13.38 18.35
CA VAL A 141 -12.61 -12.85 19.31
C VAL A 141 -12.05 -11.54 18.80
N CYS A 142 -12.35 -10.45 19.50
CA CYS A 142 -11.88 -9.11 19.15
C CYS A 142 -10.36 -8.98 19.30
N ARG A 143 -9.71 -8.57 18.21
CA ARG A 143 -8.29 -8.17 18.16
C ARG A 143 -8.12 -7.10 17.10
N PRO A 144 -7.12 -6.19 17.24
CA PRO A 144 -6.89 -5.12 16.27
C PRO A 144 -6.88 -5.60 14.82
N ILE A 145 -7.63 -4.90 13.96
CA ILE A 145 -7.59 -5.11 12.51
C ILE A 145 -6.58 -4.14 11.91
N ALA A 146 -5.64 -4.68 11.14
CA ALA A 146 -4.73 -3.86 10.35
C ALA A 146 -5.35 -3.48 8.99
N ILE A 147 -5.23 -2.22 8.60
CA ILE A 147 -5.64 -1.70 7.29
C ILE A 147 -4.40 -1.14 6.58
N GLY A 148 -4.32 -1.31 5.26
CA GLY A 148 -3.16 -0.85 4.49
C GLY A 148 -2.02 -1.87 4.44
N THR A 149 -2.37 -3.16 4.53
CA THR A 149 -1.38 -4.25 4.63
C THR A 149 -0.95 -4.79 3.27
N ASN A 150 -1.79 -4.67 2.23
CA ASN A 150 -1.45 -5.10 0.86
C ASN A 150 -1.74 -4.00 -0.17
N THR A 151 -2.85 -3.26 0.02
CA THR A 151 -3.22 -2.12 -0.84
C THR A 151 -3.50 -0.90 0.02
N ASP A 152 -3.32 0.30 -0.53
CA ASP A 152 -3.63 1.52 0.21
C ASP A 152 -5.16 1.71 0.30
N PRO A 153 -5.75 1.84 1.50
CA PRO A 153 -7.19 2.00 1.67
C PRO A 153 -7.70 3.38 1.21
N TYR A 154 -6.80 4.36 1.07
CA TYR A 154 -7.11 5.76 0.79
C TYR A 154 -6.56 6.22 -0.58
N GLN A 155 -6.38 5.28 -1.50
CA GLN A 155 -6.02 5.57 -2.90
C GLN A 155 -7.06 6.47 -3.59
N PRO A 156 -6.72 7.19 -4.68
CA PRO A 156 -7.59 8.16 -5.34
C PRO A 156 -9.07 7.79 -5.51
N VAL A 157 -9.40 6.55 -5.90
CA VAL A 157 -10.77 6.06 -6.08
C VAL A 157 -11.60 6.08 -4.76
N GLU A 158 -10.95 6.00 -3.60
CA GLU A 158 -11.61 6.07 -2.29
C GLU A 158 -12.28 7.44 -2.04
N ARG A 159 -11.89 8.49 -2.77
CA ARG A 159 -12.59 9.79 -2.71
C ARG A 159 -14.06 9.66 -3.12
N GLN A 160 -14.34 8.80 -4.10
CA GLN A 160 -15.68 8.59 -4.64
C GLN A 160 -16.36 7.39 -3.98
N ARG A 161 -15.63 6.27 -3.83
CA ARG A 161 -16.21 5.00 -3.38
C ARG A 161 -16.53 4.96 -1.88
N ARG A 162 -15.78 5.69 -1.04
CA ARG A 162 -16.01 5.80 0.42
C ARG A 162 -16.13 4.44 1.14
N ILE A 163 -15.51 3.38 0.60
CA ILE A 163 -15.61 2.02 1.15
C ILE A 163 -14.88 1.96 2.49
N MET A 164 -13.70 2.58 2.56
CA MET A 164 -12.93 2.63 3.81
C MET A 164 -13.70 3.37 4.90
N ARG A 165 -14.40 4.45 4.54
CA ARG A 165 -15.25 5.16 5.51
C ARG A 165 -16.36 4.27 6.06
N GLY A 166 -17.07 3.53 5.20
CA GLY A 166 -18.08 2.57 5.67
C GLY A 166 -17.49 1.48 6.56
N VAL A 167 -16.27 1.01 6.28
CA VAL A 167 -15.54 0.09 7.17
C VAL A 167 -15.28 0.72 8.54
N LEU A 168 -14.87 2.00 8.60
CA LEU A 168 -14.68 2.72 9.87
C LEU A 168 -15.97 2.91 10.64
N GLU A 169 -17.08 3.22 9.96
CA GLU A 169 -18.39 3.38 10.59
C GLU A 169 -18.83 2.07 11.28
N VAL A 170 -18.62 0.92 10.63
CA VAL A 170 -18.87 -0.40 11.23
C VAL A 170 -17.93 -0.62 12.43
N LEU A 171 -16.62 -0.40 12.28
CA LEU A 171 -15.67 -0.61 13.37
C LEU A 171 -15.97 0.29 14.59
N ALA A 172 -16.35 1.54 14.36
CA ALA A 172 -16.76 2.48 15.39
C ALA A 172 -18.03 2.00 16.12
N ALA A 173 -19.05 1.57 15.37
CA ALA A 173 -20.31 1.05 15.94
C ALA A 173 -20.08 -0.19 16.82
N TRP A 174 -19.17 -1.06 16.41
CA TRP A 174 -18.79 -2.26 17.17
C TRP A 174 -17.73 -2.01 18.25
N LYS A 175 -17.25 -0.77 18.41
CA LYS A 175 -16.12 -0.39 19.28
C LYS A 175 -14.91 -1.29 19.08
N HIS A 176 -14.61 -1.59 17.81
CA HIS A 176 -13.58 -2.52 17.41
C HIS A 176 -12.26 -1.79 17.10
N PRO A 177 -11.11 -2.26 17.63
CA PRO A 177 -9.82 -1.63 17.40
C PRO A 177 -9.33 -1.76 15.95
N VAL A 178 -8.68 -0.70 15.46
CA VAL A 178 -8.14 -0.59 14.10
C VAL A 178 -6.80 0.16 14.07
N ALA A 179 -5.84 -0.38 13.33
CA ALA A 179 -4.57 0.28 13.03
C ALA A 179 -4.47 0.48 11.52
N ILE A 180 -4.25 1.71 11.07
CA ILE A 180 -4.23 2.07 9.64
C ILE A 180 -2.83 2.46 9.21
N THR A 181 -2.35 1.91 8.10
CA THR A 181 -1.16 2.40 7.40
C THR A 181 -1.55 2.94 6.03
N THR A 182 -1.08 4.15 5.65
CA THR A 182 -1.40 4.74 4.34
C THR A 182 -0.31 5.71 3.86
N LYS A 183 -0.27 5.97 2.55
CA LYS A 183 0.50 7.03 1.88
C LYS A 183 -0.37 8.19 1.42
N SER A 184 -1.65 8.20 1.79
CA SER A 184 -2.62 9.18 1.32
C SER A 184 -3.00 10.15 2.42
N GLY A 185 -2.95 11.45 2.13
CA GLY A 185 -3.48 12.47 3.02
C GLY A 185 -5.02 12.45 3.12
N LEU A 186 -5.70 11.67 2.27
CA LEU A 186 -7.16 11.51 2.31
C LEU A 186 -7.65 10.93 3.64
N VAL A 187 -6.81 10.21 4.40
CA VAL A 187 -7.15 9.70 5.74
C VAL A 187 -7.62 10.80 6.69
N ALA A 188 -7.15 12.04 6.52
CA ALA A 188 -7.59 13.17 7.34
C ALA A 188 -9.08 13.49 7.17
N ARG A 189 -9.72 13.07 6.07
CA ARG A 189 -11.18 13.17 5.86
C ARG A 189 -11.97 12.46 6.95
N ASP A 190 -11.45 11.33 7.43
CA ASP A 190 -12.15 10.45 8.36
C ASP A 190 -11.68 10.66 9.81
N ALA A 191 -11.03 11.81 10.09
CA ALA A 191 -10.65 12.23 11.44
C ALA A 191 -11.87 12.37 12.37
N ASP A 192 -13.05 12.67 11.82
CA ASP A 192 -14.31 12.75 12.56
C ASP A 192 -14.77 11.41 13.14
N ILE A 193 -14.31 10.28 12.58
CA ILE A 193 -14.56 8.93 13.11
C ILE A 193 -13.35 8.45 13.92
N LEU A 194 -12.14 8.66 13.39
CA LEU A 194 -10.90 8.18 14.00
C LEU A 194 -10.60 8.85 15.34
N GLY A 195 -10.88 10.15 15.49
CA GLY A 195 -10.70 10.88 16.75
C GLY A 195 -11.51 10.28 17.91
N PRO A 196 -12.85 10.14 17.78
CA PRO A 196 -13.68 9.48 18.79
C PRO A 196 -13.29 8.03 19.09
N MET A 197 -12.84 7.26 18.09
CA MET A 197 -12.31 5.92 18.31
C MET A 197 -10.98 5.96 19.09
N ALA A 198 -10.08 6.89 18.74
CA ALA A 198 -8.81 7.07 19.40
C ALA A 198 -8.95 7.51 20.87
N ALA A 199 -9.93 8.37 21.17
CA ALA A 199 -10.27 8.75 22.55
C ALA A 199 -10.65 7.54 23.42
N GLN A 200 -11.17 6.47 22.80
CA GLN A 200 -11.47 5.19 23.46
C GLN A 200 -10.30 4.19 23.44
N GLY A 201 -9.14 4.58 22.87
CA GLY A 201 -7.99 3.70 22.68
C GLY A 201 -8.16 2.65 21.57
N LEU A 202 -9.04 2.91 20.60
CA LEU A 202 -9.42 1.95 19.54
C LEU A 202 -8.76 2.24 18.19
N ALA A 203 -8.22 3.43 17.94
CA ALA A 203 -7.67 3.77 16.63
C ALA A 203 -6.24 4.32 16.71
N SER A 204 -5.43 3.93 15.72
CA SER A 204 -4.13 4.54 15.45
C SER A 204 -3.85 4.60 13.95
N VAL A 205 -3.03 5.57 13.54
CA VAL A 205 -2.70 5.79 12.11
C VAL A 205 -1.20 5.99 11.93
N ALA A 206 -0.62 5.24 11.00
CA ALA A 206 0.74 5.44 10.50
C ALA A 206 0.70 5.97 9.07
N LEU A 207 1.40 7.09 8.80
CA LEU A 207 1.61 7.55 7.43
C LEU A 207 3.01 7.20 6.95
N SER A 208 3.09 6.60 5.76
CA SER A 208 4.36 6.26 5.14
C SER A 208 4.96 7.46 4.40
N VAL A 209 6.17 7.87 4.80
CA VAL A 209 6.94 8.93 4.15
C VAL A 209 8.26 8.33 3.67
N THR A 210 8.40 8.19 2.35
CA THR A 210 9.57 7.54 1.73
C THR A 210 10.71 8.54 1.48
N THR A 211 10.36 9.79 1.17
CA THR A 211 11.27 10.91 0.85
C THR A 211 10.54 12.23 1.11
N LEU A 212 11.27 13.30 1.40
CA LEU A 212 10.75 14.67 1.42
C LEU A 212 10.90 15.36 0.06
N ASP A 213 11.75 14.82 -0.83
CA ASP A 213 11.91 15.27 -2.20
C ASP A 213 10.64 15.00 -3.03
N ARG A 214 10.02 16.08 -3.52
CA ARG A 214 8.79 16.05 -4.30
C ARG A 214 8.99 15.39 -5.67
N ASP A 215 10.12 15.60 -6.32
CA ASP A 215 10.39 15.05 -7.65
C ASP A 215 10.68 13.56 -7.57
N LEU A 216 11.45 13.14 -6.56
CA LEU A 216 11.66 11.73 -6.28
C LEU A 216 10.36 11.03 -5.88
N ALA A 217 9.51 11.65 -5.04
CA ALA A 217 8.20 11.10 -4.71
C ALA A 217 7.31 10.94 -5.96
N ARG A 218 7.31 11.93 -6.87
CA ARG A 218 6.53 11.89 -8.11
C ARG A 218 6.99 10.77 -9.05
N SER A 219 8.27 10.39 -9.04
CA SER A 219 8.75 9.27 -9.86
C SER A 219 8.56 7.90 -9.19
N LEU A 220 8.75 7.80 -7.87
CA LEU A 220 8.64 6.55 -7.12
C LEU A 220 7.19 6.11 -6.88
N GLU A 221 6.29 7.07 -6.64
CA GLU A 221 4.94 6.87 -6.13
C GLU A 221 3.97 7.92 -6.71
N PRO A 222 3.80 7.93 -8.04
CA PRO A 222 3.30 9.06 -8.83
C PRO A 222 1.88 9.53 -8.47
N ARG A 223 1.05 8.65 -7.91
CA ARG A 223 -0.33 8.97 -7.56
C ARG A 223 -0.62 8.86 -6.06
N ALA A 224 0.41 8.62 -5.24
CA ALA A 224 0.31 8.81 -3.80
C ALA A 224 0.24 10.30 -3.47
N SER A 225 -0.17 10.64 -2.25
CA SER A 225 -0.15 12.05 -1.82
C SER A 225 1.30 12.57 -1.76
N PRO A 226 1.59 13.82 -2.17
CA PRO A 226 2.93 14.38 -2.02
C PRO A 226 3.42 14.38 -0.57
N PRO A 227 4.74 14.36 -0.29
CA PRO A 227 5.28 14.26 1.07
C PRO A 227 4.68 15.27 2.06
N LEU A 228 4.61 16.55 1.67
CA LEU A 228 4.02 17.61 2.50
C LEU A 228 2.54 17.38 2.80
N ALA A 229 1.77 16.79 1.88
CA ALA A 229 0.37 16.47 2.14
C ALA A 229 0.22 15.33 3.16
N ARG A 230 1.16 14.39 3.21
CA ARG A 230 1.21 13.34 4.26
C ARG A 230 1.55 13.93 5.61
N LEU A 231 2.52 14.85 5.68
CA LEU A 231 2.86 15.57 6.90
C LEU A 231 1.67 16.41 7.42
N LYS A 232 0.97 17.12 6.54
CA LYS A 232 -0.27 17.84 6.92
C LYS A 232 -1.36 16.90 7.45
N ALA A 233 -1.48 15.70 6.89
CA ALA A 233 -2.43 14.70 7.38
C ALA A 233 -2.04 14.14 8.75
N LEU A 234 -0.74 13.94 9.04
CA LEU A 234 -0.27 13.63 10.39
C LEU A 234 -0.73 14.70 11.38
N ARG A 235 -0.55 15.98 11.03
CA ARG A 235 -0.94 17.11 11.88
C ARG A 235 -2.45 17.12 12.13
N ALA A 236 -3.25 17.02 11.07
CA ALA A 236 -4.71 17.02 11.18
C ALA A 236 -5.25 15.88 12.06
N LEU A 237 -4.67 14.69 11.94
CA LEU A 237 -5.04 13.55 12.78
C LEU A 237 -4.58 13.71 14.23
N ALA A 238 -3.37 14.23 14.45
CA ALA A 238 -2.87 14.53 15.79
C ALA A 238 -3.73 15.58 16.50
N ASP A 239 -4.11 16.65 15.80
CA ASP A 239 -5.01 17.70 16.32
C ASP A 239 -6.40 17.13 16.65
N ALA A 240 -6.84 16.07 15.96
CA ALA A 240 -8.07 15.31 16.27
C ALA A 240 -7.89 14.28 17.42
N GLY A 241 -6.73 14.22 18.05
CA GLY A 241 -6.44 13.31 19.16
C GLY A 241 -6.08 11.88 18.76
N VAL A 242 -5.85 11.62 17.46
CA VAL A 242 -5.47 10.29 16.98
C VAL A 242 -3.97 10.04 17.25
N PRO A 243 -3.59 8.90 17.88
CA PRO A 243 -2.20 8.48 17.92
C PRO A 243 -1.65 8.28 16.52
N VAL A 244 -0.66 9.12 16.16
CA VAL A 244 -0.04 9.09 14.84
C VAL A 244 1.43 8.70 14.86
N ALA A 245 1.83 7.93 13.85
CA ALA A 245 3.20 7.53 13.61
C ALA A 245 3.64 7.85 12.18
N VAL A 246 4.94 7.99 12.01
CA VAL A 246 5.56 7.94 10.68
C VAL A 246 6.16 6.58 10.43
N MET A 247 5.93 6.06 9.22
CA MET A 247 6.60 4.87 8.72
C MET A 247 7.59 5.32 7.66
N VAL A 248 8.89 5.31 7.95
CA VAL A 248 9.92 5.60 6.95
C VAL A 248 10.11 4.35 6.10
N ALA A 249 9.20 4.15 5.13
CA ALA A 249 9.13 2.92 4.36
C ALA A 249 8.82 3.13 2.86
N PRO A 250 9.63 2.56 1.96
CA PRO A 250 10.93 1.93 2.25
C PRO A 250 12.04 2.97 2.46
N VAL A 251 13.03 2.65 3.29
CA VAL A 251 14.37 3.23 3.18
C VAL A 251 15.07 2.57 2.00
N ILE A 252 15.50 3.36 1.01
CA ILE A 252 16.19 2.90 -0.20
C ILE A 252 17.66 3.33 -0.11
N PRO A 253 18.60 2.40 0.13
CA PRO A 253 20.01 2.71 0.25
C PRO A 253 20.57 3.40 -1.00
N GLY A 254 21.31 4.51 -0.80
CA GLY A 254 21.86 5.32 -1.89
C GLY A 254 20.83 6.16 -2.65
N LEU A 255 19.57 6.19 -2.21
CA LEU A 255 18.51 7.00 -2.83
C LEU A 255 17.74 7.84 -1.81
N THR A 256 17.19 7.25 -0.75
CA THR A 256 16.38 7.96 0.30
C THR A 256 16.95 7.83 1.71
N ASP A 257 17.95 6.97 1.91
CA ASP A 257 18.60 6.73 3.20
C ASP A 257 19.26 7.96 3.85
N HIS A 258 19.65 8.95 3.05
CA HIS A 258 20.16 10.22 3.55
C HIS A 258 19.09 11.11 4.22
N GLU A 259 17.80 10.87 3.95
CA GLU A 259 16.69 11.68 4.48
C GLU A 259 16.11 11.13 5.79
N LEU A 260 16.59 9.98 6.26
CA LEU A 260 16.02 9.24 7.40
C LEU A 260 15.72 10.12 8.61
N GLU A 261 16.69 10.90 9.07
CA GLU A 261 16.53 11.79 10.23
C GLU A 261 15.62 12.97 9.92
N SER A 262 15.76 13.58 8.73
CA SER A 262 14.94 14.73 8.34
C SER A 262 13.45 14.38 8.20
N ILE A 263 13.13 13.15 7.76
CA ILE A 263 11.75 12.65 7.72
C ILE A 263 11.21 12.50 9.14
N LEU A 264 12.01 11.98 10.08
CA LEU A 264 11.60 11.83 11.48
C LEU A 264 11.35 13.18 12.15
N GLU A 265 12.25 14.15 11.94
CA GLU A 265 12.10 15.52 12.43
C GLU A 265 10.84 16.17 11.87
N ALA A 266 10.67 16.15 10.55
CA ALA A 266 9.50 16.72 9.90
C ALA A 266 8.19 16.06 10.39
N ALA A 267 8.16 14.74 10.55
CA ALA A 267 6.99 14.04 11.06
C ALA A 267 6.71 14.37 12.54
N HIS A 268 7.74 14.46 13.38
CA HIS A 268 7.63 14.83 14.78
C HIS A 268 7.00 16.23 14.94
N ASP A 269 7.45 17.19 14.13
CA ASP A 269 6.93 18.56 14.10
C ASP A 269 5.46 18.62 13.64
N HIS A 270 5.02 17.61 12.90
CA HIS A 270 3.63 17.41 12.48
C HIS A 270 2.84 16.47 13.40
N GLY A 271 3.31 16.24 14.62
CA GLY A 271 2.55 15.53 15.66
C GLY A 271 2.80 14.03 15.75
N ALA A 272 3.66 13.44 14.90
CA ALA A 272 4.07 12.05 15.08
C ALA A 272 4.78 11.88 16.43
N ARG A 273 4.36 10.87 17.19
CA ARG A 273 5.00 10.49 18.48
C ARG A 273 5.57 9.08 18.47
N ALA A 274 5.30 8.33 17.41
CA ALA A 274 5.90 7.05 17.18
C ALA A 274 6.48 6.96 15.76
N ALA A 275 7.46 6.08 15.58
CA ALA A 275 8.07 5.84 14.29
C ALA A 275 8.44 4.37 14.11
N GLU A 276 8.49 3.94 12.86
CA GLU A 276 9.10 2.69 12.44
C GLU A 276 9.74 2.89 11.06
N PHE A 277 10.71 2.06 10.70
CA PHE A 277 11.30 2.07 9.37
C PHE A 277 11.42 0.66 8.84
N ILE A 278 11.33 0.52 7.51
CA ILE A 278 11.51 -0.75 6.81
C ILE A 278 12.44 -0.49 5.64
N VAL A 279 13.42 -1.36 5.44
CA VAL A 279 14.32 -1.29 4.28
C VAL A 279 13.63 -1.87 3.05
N LEU A 280 13.94 -1.34 1.86
CA LEU A 280 13.41 -1.79 0.58
C LEU A 280 13.34 -3.32 0.44
N ARG A 281 12.18 -3.79 -0.03
CA ARG A 281 11.85 -5.20 -0.29
C ARG A 281 11.43 -5.35 -1.74
N LEU A 282 12.04 -6.30 -2.45
CA LEU A 282 11.81 -6.53 -3.88
C LEU A 282 11.41 -8.00 -4.16
N PRO A 283 10.29 -8.49 -3.62
CA PRO A 283 9.85 -9.86 -3.87
C PRO A 283 9.38 -10.06 -5.32
N GLY A 284 9.69 -11.22 -5.90
CA GLY A 284 9.19 -11.61 -7.22
C GLY A 284 9.52 -10.58 -8.30
N GLU A 285 8.52 -10.26 -9.13
CA GLU A 285 8.63 -9.35 -10.28
C GLU A 285 9.00 -7.91 -9.89
N VAL A 286 8.88 -7.55 -8.61
CA VAL A 286 9.21 -6.20 -8.12
C VAL A 286 10.70 -5.89 -8.28
N ALA A 287 11.58 -6.90 -8.23
CA ALA A 287 13.02 -6.69 -8.41
C ALA A 287 13.34 -6.15 -9.80
N ASP A 288 12.77 -6.77 -10.84
CA ASP A 288 13.01 -6.38 -12.23
C ASP A 288 12.34 -5.04 -12.55
N LEU A 289 11.08 -4.86 -12.11
CA LEU A 289 10.37 -3.58 -12.26
C LEU A 289 11.12 -2.41 -11.60
N PHE A 290 11.70 -2.63 -10.42
CA PHE A 290 12.46 -1.59 -9.73
C PHE A 290 13.82 -1.31 -10.40
N ALA A 291 14.49 -2.35 -10.91
CA ALA A 291 15.73 -2.18 -11.67
C ALA A 291 15.49 -1.40 -12.97
N GLU A 292 14.46 -1.78 -13.74
CA GLU A 292 14.01 -1.10 -14.95
C GLU A 292 13.71 0.39 -14.68
N TRP A 293 12.95 0.67 -13.62
CA TRP A 293 12.66 2.05 -13.22
C TRP A 293 13.91 2.84 -12.82
N LEU A 294 14.85 2.21 -12.10
CA LEU A 294 16.11 2.85 -11.74
C LEU A 294 16.94 3.20 -12.98
N GLU A 295 17.00 2.30 -13.96
CA GLU A 295 17.71 2.53 -15.22
C GLU A 295 17.04 3.66 -16.03
N ALA A 296 15.71 3.66 -16.11
CA ALA A 296 14.96 4.67 -16.84
C ALA A 296 15.02 6.06 -16.19
N ARG A 297 14.95 6.15 -14.86
CA ARG A 297 14.77 7.44 -14.14
C ARG A 297 16.02 7.91 -13.40
N HIS A 298 16.91 7.01 -13.02
CA HIS A 298 18.13 7.30 -12.25
C HIS A 298 19.35 6.50 -12.76
N PRO A 299 19.68 6.53 -14.07
CA PRO A 299 20.67 5.63 -14.67
C PRO A 299 22.05 5.73 -14.01
N ARG A 300 22.47 6.95 -13.64
CA ARG A 300 23.75 7.21 -12.96
C ARG A 300 23.84 6.62 -11.54
N ARG A 301 22.70 6.29 -10.91
CA ARG A 301 22.63 5.72 -9.56
C ARG A 301 22.22 4.25 -9.55
N ALA A 302 21.65 3.72 -10.63
CA ALA A 302 21.06 2.38 -10.71
C ALA A 302 22.01 1.29 -10.18
N GLY A 303 23.22 1.19 -10.75
CA GLY A 303 24.21 0.19 -10.33
C GLY A 303 24.61 0.31 -8.85
N LYS A 304 24.77 1.54 -8.33
CA LYS A 304 25.09 1.78 -6.92
C LYS A 304 23.95 1.35 -6.01
N VAL A 305 22.71 1.76 -6.30
CA VAL A 305 21.54 1.43 -5.48
C VAL A 305 21.33 -0.09 -5.44
N LEU A 306 21.36 -0.77 -6.59
CA LEU A 306 21.20 -2.23 -6.65
C LEU A 306 22.34 -2.96 -5.92
N SER A 307 23.57 -2.45 -5.99
CA SER A 307 24.69 -3.01 -5.22
C SER A 307 24.47 -2.90 -3.71
N LEU A 308 24.02 -1.73 -3.21
CA LEU A 308 23.74 -1.53 -1.78
C LEU A 308 22.55 -2.39 -1.31
N VAL A 309 21.51 -2.54 -2.13
CA VAL A 309 20.40 -3.47 -1.85
C VAL A 309 20.93 -4.88 -1.70
N ARG A 310 21.80 -5.35 -2.61
CA ARG A 310 22.42 -6.68 -2.51
C ARG A 310 23.24 -6.85 -1.23
N GLN A 311 24.00 -5.85 -0.83
CA GLN A 311 24.78 -5.90 0.41
C GLN A 311 23.90 -6.10 1.65
N ILE A 312 22.73 -5.45 1.69
CA ILE A 312 21.79 -5.59 2.81
C ILE A 312 20.99 -6.92 2.75
N ARG A 313 21.04 -7.62 1.62
CA ARG A 313 20.26 -8.83 1.34
C ARG A 313 21.13 -10.05 1.07
N GLY A 314 22.37 -10.07 1.58
CA GLY A 314 23.25 -11.25 1.48
C GLY A 314 23.66 -11.61 0.05
N GLY A 315 23.72 -10.63 -0.85
CA GLY A 315 24.07 -10.79 -2.26
C GLY A 315 22.88 -10.85 -3.22
N ALA A 316 21.67 -11.12 -2.73
CA ALA A 316 20.44 -11.16 -3.54
C ALA A 316 19.73 -9.80 -3.58
N LEU A 317 18.72 -9.60 -4.46
CA LEU A 317 17.89 -8.37 -4.41
C LEU A 317 16.78 -8.44 -3.36
N TYR A 318 16.45 -9.64 -2.89
CA TYR A 318 15.47 -9.84 -1.83
C TYR A 318 15.78 -11.10 -1.04
N ASP A 319 15.44 -11.05 0.25
CA ASP A 319 15.52 -12.16 1.17
C ASP A 319 14.17 -12.29 1.87
N SER A 320 13.55 -13.46 1.78
CA SER A 320 12.22 -13.74 2.33
C SER A 320 12.23 -14.22 3.77
N ARG A 321 13.41 -14.49 4.35
CA ARG A 321 13.55 -14.99 5.73
C ARG A 321 12.92 -14.02 6.72
N PHE A 322 12.10 -14.56 7.63
CA PHE A 322 11.53 -13.80 8.74
C PHE A 322 12.65 -13.21 9.61
N GLY A 323 12.38 -12.08 10.27
CA GLY A 323 13.37 -11.26 10.97
C GLY A 323 14.20 -10.37 10.04
N ASP A 324 14.72 -10.93 8.95
CA ASP A 324 15.66 -10.23 8.06
C ASP A 324 14.94 -9.44 6.95
N ARG A 325 13.80 -9.92 6.45
CA ARG A 325 13.12 -9.32 5.28
C ARG A 325 12.73 -7.85 5.46
N MET A 326 12.47 -7.37 6.68
CA MET A 326 12.12 -5.97 6.95
C MET A 326 13.34 -5.07 7.21
N SER A 327 14.31 -5.58 7.99
CA SER A 327 15.44 -4.78 8.49
C SER A 327 16.69 -4.88 7.63
N GLY A 328 16.89 -6.04 6.99
CA GLY A 328 18.11 -6.38 6.27
C GLY A 328 19.26 -6.78 7.20
N GLN A 329 20.41 -7.13 6.60
CA GLN A 329 21.60 -7.62 7.30
C GLN A 329 22.88 -6.84 6.93
N GLY A 330 23.95 -7.06 7.68
CA GLY A 330 25.26 -6.48 7.42
C GLY A 330 25.46 -5.03 7.92
N PRO A 331 26.65 -4.46 7.70
CA PRO A 331 27.05 -3.17 8.29
C PRO A 331 26.14 -2.01 7.90
N LEU A 332 25.65 -1.99 6.65
CA LEU A 332 24.78 -0.92 6.17
C LEU A 332 23.41 -0.94 6.88
N ALA A 333 22.81 -2.12 7.07
CA ALA A 333 21.58 -2.25 7.83
C ALA A 333 21.77 -1.84 9.30
N GLN A 334 22.91 -2.19 9.90
CA GLN A 334 23.26 -1.79 11.27
C GLN A 334 23.40 -0.27 11.41
N VAL A 335 24.06 0.39 10.46
CA VAL A 335 24.19 1.86 10.43
C VAL A 335 22.81 2.52 10.31
N LEU A 336 21.94 2.03 9.43
CA LEU A 336 20.57 2.54 9.31
C LEU A 336 19.78 2.39 10.61
N ALA A 337 19.86 1.21 11.24
CA ALA A 337 19.19 0.95 12.51
C ALA A 337 19.73 1.85 13.64
N GLN A 338 21.04 2.06 13.72
CA GLN A 338 21.66 2.95 14.71
C GLN A 338 21.27 4.41 14.49
N ARG A 339 21.26 4.88 13.24
CA ARG A 339 20.80 6.22 12.87
C ARG A 339 19.35 6.45 13.25
N PHE A 340 18.47 5.51 12.89
CA PHE A 340 17.06 5.54 13.28
C PHE A 340 16.88 5.56 14.80
N ALA A 341 17.57 4.68 15.52
CA ALA A 341 17.48 4.59 16.98
C ALA A 341 18.00 5.86 17.67
N GLY A 342 19.08 6.45 17.16
CA GLY A 342 19.63 7.71 17.65
C GLY A 342 18.67 8.88 17.44
N ALA A 343 18.08 9.00 16.25
CA ALA A 343 17.14 10.06 15.91
C ALA A 343 15.83 9.94 16.68
N THR A 344 15.24 8.75 16.76
CA THR A 344 14.01 8.52 17.54
C THR A 344 14.21 8.77 19.03
N ARG A 345 15.35 8.35 19.61
CA ARG A 345 15.71 8.67 21.01
C ARG A 345 15.84 10.17 21.23
N ARG A 346 16.53 10.90 20.34
CA ARG A 346 16.69 12.35 20.42
C ARG A 346 15.35 13.08 20.34
N LEU A 347 14.43 12.60 19.52
CA LEU A 347 13.08 13.15 19.32
C LEU A 347 12.05 12.66 20.35
N GLY A 348 12.42 11.74 21.26
CA GLY A 348 11.48 11.15 22.21
C GLY A 348 10.37 10.32 21.56
N MET A 349 10.59 9.77 20.37
CA MET A 349 9.61 8.96 19.65
C MET A 349 9.64 7.51 20.12
N THR A 350 8.46 6.90 20.24
CA THR A 350 8.31 5.47 20.58
C THR A 350 8.23 4.59 19.33
N PRO A 351 8.37 3.26 19.46
CA PRO A 351 8.03 2.34 18.37
C PRO A 351 6.55 2.47 17.99
N ALA A 352 6.22 2.36 16.69
CA ALA A 352 4.85 2.40 16.16
C ALA A 352 4.01 1.14 16.47
N ARG A 353 4.05 0.67 17.72
CA ARG A 353 3.37 -0.53 18.21
C ARG A 353 2.46 -0.15 19.37
N TRP A 354 1.29 0.39 19.03
CA TRP A 354 0.30 0.74 20.06
C TRP A 354 -0.52 -0.47 20.49
N THR A 355 -0.67 -0.63 21.80
CA THR A 355 -1.63 -1.57 22.39
C THR A 355 -3.02 -0.95 22.34
N LEU A 356 -3.80 -1.31 21.31
CA LEU A 356 -5.19 -0.88 21.19
C LEU A 356 -6.09 -1.71 22.09
N ARG A 357 -7.11 -1.06 22.67
CA ARG A 357 -8.12 -1.71 23.52
C ARG A 357 -9.00 -2.64 22.70
N ASN A 358 -9.30 -3.81 23.25
CA ASN A 358 -10.23 -4.78 22.67
C ASN A 358 -11.34 -5.20 23.65
N ASP A 359 -11.30 -4.66 24.87
CA ASP A 359 -12.25 -4.90 25.96
C ASP A 359 -13.57 -4.14 25.79
N LEU A 360 -13.59 -3.11 24.92
CA LEU A 360 -14.78 -2.32 24.61
C LEU A 360 -15.68 -2.93 23.53
N PHE A 361 -15.24 -4.02 22.89
CA PHE A 361 -15.97 -4.64 21.78
C PHE A 361 -17.36 -5.08 22.21
N SER A 362 -18.38 -4.55 21.54
CA SER A 362 -19.77 -4.82 21.86
C SER A 362 -20.64 -4.75 20.62
N ARG A 363 -21.68 -5.58 20.56
CA ARG A 363 -22.67 -5.51 19.48
C ARG A 363 -23.41 -4.16 19.54
N PRO A 364 -23.48 -3.41 18.44
CA PRO A 364 -24.25 -2.18 18.41
C PRO A 364 -25.74 -2.48 18.59
N PRO A 365 -26.50 -1.61 19.28
CA PRO A 365 -27.94 -1.77 19.41
C PRO A 365 -28.61 -1.68 18.03
N ARG A 366 -29.51 -2.63 17.72
CA ARG A 366 -30.30 -2.62 16.48
C ARG A 366 -31.74 -2.21 16.77
N ALA A 367 -32.42 -1.66 15.76
CA ALA A 367 -33.84 -1.37 15.86
C ALA A 367 -34.61 -2.66 16.19
N GLY A 368 -35.33 -2.66 17.32
CA GLY A 368 -36.04 -3.84 17.84
C GLY A 368 -35.28 -4.62 18.92
N ASP A 369 -34.01 -4.30 19.20
CA ASP A 369 -33.33 -4.84 20.38
C ASP A 369 -33.96 -4.24 21.65
N GLN A 370 -34.36 -5.10 22.59
CA GLN A 370 -34.85 -4.67 23.89
C GLN A 370 -33.67 -4.02 24.63
N MET A 371 -33.80 -2.76 25.07
CA MET A 371 -32.75 -2.10 25.83
C MET A 371 -32.41 -2.97 27.05
N ALA A 372 -31.15 -3.40 27.15
CA ALA A 372 -30.68 -4.12 28.32
C ALA A 372 -30.74 -3.14 29.51
N LEU A 373 -31.76 -3.30 30.36
CA LEU A 373 -31.90 -2.61 31.63
C LEU A 373 -30.83 -3.16 32.58
N PHE A 374 -29.67 -2.50 32.66
CA PHE A 374 -28.73 -2.65 33.76
C PHE A 374 -28.16 -1.30 34.15
#